data_AF-A0A3P1UL05-F1
#
_entry.id   AF-A0A3P1UL05-F1
#
_cell.length_a   1.000
_cell.length_b   1.000
_cell.length_c   1.000
_cell.angle_alpha   90.00
_cell.angle_beta   90.00
_cell.angle_gamma   90.00
#
_symmetry.space_group_name_H-M   'P 1'
#
loop_
_entity.id
_entity.type
_entity.pdbx_description
1 polymer ?
#
loop_
_entity_poly.entity_id
_entity_poly.type
_entity_poly.pdbx_seq_one_letter_code
_entity_poly.pdbx_strand_id
1 'polypeptide(L)'
;METSLDPLGDQTYYFSSVRSTISLSEHHTSAVVGASPTGSRIWIGPTRSWEEFIVNVGLVLDRAADYMSDAARPDRPLPILASAITTLDGIEQPYDLAFIVPEQVADGAGPDGEDELRWLQQFGDAVRFEVTAAAGSANFEADVYWADVRLGRLAYEFEQTLGSDVRLKIRKMDGFDNDARDVEILKICRQPENITVYFDTGHTFSRGHFYETRFRDARFSDWRWVAMAHDETAFWQEKPLDGQRFAVENTGNAQDNSLFGMVARHWPNLEDRGQQTGWLVCDDGAMESADFIHINDISDPPELTLIHVKGSGSNNINRGLSVSDYEVVVGQAIKNLRHVDRGLLRDKLAANAEGVLQNAVWYNGQRQQNREALLAMLDGLGSNLKTKVVVFQPRVRRSVFNEIRDNMNNGNVINSAVRRMQQLDALLLGARADCFSLGAEFIVIADEDAT
;
A
#
# COMPACT_ATOMS: atom_id res chain seq x y z
N MET A 1 26.21 -2.19 9.30
CA MET A 1 25.10 -1.49 8.61
C MET A 1 24.45 -2.42 7.61
N GLU A 2 25.17 -2.92 6.60
CA GLU A 2 24.61 -3.89 5.63
C GLU A 2 24.04 -5.15 6.30
N THR A 3 24.69 -5.65 7.36
CA THR A 3 24.24 -6.80 8.18
C THR A 3 22.96 -6.56 8.99
N SER A 4 22.44 -5.32 9.00
CA SER A 4 21.25 -4.93 9.75
C SER A 4 20.07 -4.61 8.84
N LEU A 5 20.26 -4.67 7.51
CA LEU A 5 19.19 -4.47 6.53
C LEU A 5 18.42 -5.78 6.35
N ASP A 6 17.08 -5.70 6.29
CA ASP A 6 16.23 -6.80 5.88
C ASP A 6 16.25 -6.91 4.35
N PRO A 7 16.80 -7.99 3.78
CA PRO A 7 16.88 -8.14 2.33
C PRO A 7 15.52 -8.17 1.60
N LEU A 8 14.43 -8.43 2.31
CA LEU A 8 13.08 -8.51 1.76
C LEU A 8 12.29 -7.22 1.98
N GLY A 9 12.29 -6.69 3.21
CA GLY A 9 11.61 -5.44 3.55
C GLY A 9 12.31 -4.20 2.97
N ASP A 10 13.64 -4.15 2.99
CA ASP A 10 14.39 -2.93 2.68
C ASP A 10 14.63 -2.70 1.18
N GLN A 11 14.22 -3.63 0.31
CA GLN A 11 14.46 -3.56 -1.14
C GLN A 11 13.70 -2.42 -1.85
N THR A 12 12.63 -1.92 -1.22
CA THR A 12 11.84 -0.75 -1.67
C THR A 12 12.30 0.55 -1.00
N TYR A 13 13.14 0.46 0.05
CA TYR A 13 13.69 1.62 0.75
C TYR A 13 14.98 2.07 0.09
N TYR A 14 15.18 3.39 0.04
CA TYR A 14 16.39 3.99 -0.49
C TYR A 14 17.25 4.60 0.62
N PHE A 15 18.53 4.74 0.33
CA PHE A 15 19.51 5.28 1.26
C PHE A 15 19.38 6.81 1.43
N SER A 16 18.53 7.26 2.37
CA SER A 16 18.24 8.68 2.61
C SER A 16 19.25 9.36 3.53
N SER A 17 19.72 8.64 4.55
CA SER A 17 20.72 9.13 5.49
C SER A 17 21.43 7.99 6.20
N VAL A 18 22.65 8.28 6.68
CA VAL A 18 23.44 7.40 7.51
C VAL A 18 24.13 8.18 8.59
N ARG A 19 24.33 7.53 9.73
CA ARG A 19 25.30 7.95 10.73
C ARG A 19 26.29 6.82 10.93
N SER A 20 27.56 7.11 10.74
CA SER A 20 28.64 6.15 10.91
C SER A 20 29.70 6.70 11.86
N THR A 21 30.44 5.79 12.49
CA THR A 21 31.66 6.12 13.22
C THR A 21 32.83 5.69 12.36
N ILE A 22 33.63 6.65 11.91
CA ILE A 22 34.74 6.40 11.00
C ILE A 22 36.06 6.93 11.58
N SER A 23 37.15 6.28 11.19
CA SER A 23 38.49 6.81 11.40
C SER A 23 38.80 7.79 10.26
N LEU A 24 38.94 9.08 10.60
CA LEU A 24 39.29 10.14 9.66
C LEU A 24 40.81 10.33 9.52
N SER A 25 41.57 9.95 10.55
CA SER A 25 43.04 9.93 10.54
C SER A 25 43.57 9.08 11.70
N GLU A 26 44.88 8.85 11.76
CA GLU A 26 45.53 8.15 12.89
C GLU A 26 45.28 8.83 14.25
N HIS A 27 44.96 10.12 14.24
CA HIS A 27 44.66 10.92 15.44
C HIS A 27 43.15 11.12 15.66
N HIS A 28 42.31 10.79 14.68
CA HIS A 28 40.85 10.91 14.72
C HIS A 28 40.19 9.57 14.38
N THR A 29 40.34 8.59 15.27
CA THR A 29 39.99 7.18 15.01
C THR A 29 38.50 6.84 15.20
N SER A 30 37.71 7.75 15.77
CA SER A 30 36.29 7.53 16.09
C SER A 30 35.48 8.82 15.94
N ALA A 31 35.47 9.36 14.72
CA ALA A 31 34.65 10.51 14.38
C ALA A 31 33.25 10.06 13.99
N VAL A 32 32.23 10.67 14.60
CA VAL A 32 30.85 10.48 14.18
C VAL A 32 30.60 11.38 12.97
N VAL A 33 30.36 10.75 11.82
CA VAL A 33 30.01 11.43 10.58
C VAL A 33 28.65 10.94 10.14
N GLY A 34 27.75 11.87 9.89
CA GLY A 34 26.49 11.58 9.23
C GLY A 34 26.46 12.17 7.83
N ALA A 35 25.80 11.45 6.92
CA ALA A 35 25.59 11.89 5.55
C ALA A 35 24.12 11.69 5.19
N SER A 36 23.54 12.67 4.49
CA SER A 36 22.24 12.58 3.85
C SER A 36 22.43 12.86 2.37
N PRO A 37 22.52 11.80 1.55
CA PRO A 37 22.65 11.96 0.10
C PRO A 37 21.51 12.76 -0.51
N THR A 38 20.26 12.55 -0.06
CA THR A 38 19.09 13.31 -0.55
C THR A 38 19.14 14.78 -0.20
N GLY A 39 19.66 15.12 0.99
CA GLY A 39 19.84 16.50 1.38
C GLY A 39 21.11 17.14 0.83
N SER A 40 21.97 16.39 0.13
CA SER A 40 23.36 16.78 -0.19
C SER A 40 24.09 17.33 1.05
N ARG A 41 23.91 16.67 2.20
CA ARG A 41 24.42 17.13 3.50
C ARG A 41 25.38 16.11 4.08
N ILE A 42 26.45 16.62 4.67
CA ILE A 42 27.32 15.88 5.57
C ILE A 42 27.37 16.68 6.86
N TRP A 43 27.25 16.01 8.00
CA TRP A 43 27.43 16.60 9.31
C TRP A 43 28.43 15.79 10.11
N ILE A 44 29.18 16.50 10.94
CA ILE A 44 30.19 15.93 11.81
C ILE A 44 29.71 16.21 13.24
N GLY A 45 30.10 15.35 14.18
CA GLY A 45 29.84 15.58 15.61
C GLY A 45 30.31 16.97 16.10
N PRO A 46 29.89 17.38 17.30
CA PRO A 46 30.22 18.70 17.83
C PRO A 46 31.75 18.91 17.92
N THR A 47 32.23 20.05 17.44
CA THR A 47 33.64 20.46 17.47
C THR A 47 33.88 21.46 18.61
N ARG A 48 35.05 21.42 19.24
CA ARG A 48 35.38 22.24 20.42
C ARG A 48 36.04 23.57 20.05
N SER A 49 36.57 23.69 18.84
CA SER A 49 37.11 24.94 18.30
C SER A 49 36.87 25.06 16.78
N TRP A 50 37.10 26.26 16.25
CA TRP A 50 37.01 26.53 14.82
C TRP A 50 38.12 25.81 14.03
N GLU A 51 39.32 25.71 14.61
CA GLU A 51 40.44 25.00 14.03
C GLU A 51 40.14 23.51 13.90
N GLU A 52 39.53 22.90 14.93
CA GLU A 52 39.10 21.50 14.90
C GLU A 52 38.03 21.28 13.81
N PHE A 53 37.10 22.23 13.65
CA PHE A 53 36.10 22.18 12.59
C PHE A 53 36.73 22.18 11.19
N ILE A 54 37.68 23.09 10.92
CA ILE A 54 38.37 23.16 9.63
C ILE A 54 39.09 21.84 9.33
N VAL A 55 39.83 21.31 10.30
CA VAL A 55 40.57 20.05 10.14
C VAL A 55 39.62 18.89 9.84
N ASN A 56 38.54 18.76 10.61
CA ASN A 56 37.59 17.66 10.43
C ASN A 56 36.85 17.74 9.09
N VAL A 57 36.43 18.93 8.67
CA VAL A 57 35.80 19.12 7.35
C VAL A 57 36.78 18.81 6.22
N GLY A 58 38.03 19.27 6.33
CA GLY A 58 39.08 18.97 5.36
C GLY A 58 39.28 17.46 5.18
N LEU A 59 39.46 16.73 6.29
CA LEU A 59 39.62 15.27 6.27
C LEU A 59 38.41 14.56 5.64
N VAL A 60 37.18 15.04 5.90
CA VAL A 60 35.97 14.46 5.30
C VAL A 60 35.91 14.72 3.79
N LEU A 61 36.25 15.93 3.35
CA LEU A 61 36.25 16.30 1.94
C LEU A 61 37.35 15.58 1.16
N ASP A 62 38.56 15.50 1.71
CA ASP A 62 39.68 14.76 1.11
C ASP A 62 39.31 13.28 0.96
N ARG A 63 38.74 12.67 2.02
CA ARG A 63 38.28 11.28 1.97
C ARG A 63 37.18 11.05 0.94
N ALA A 64 36.27 12.01 0.78
CA ALA A 64 35.22 11.95 -0.24
C ALA A 64 35.82 12.08 -1.65
N ALA A 65 36.76 13.00 -1.86
CA ALA A 65 37.46 13.18 -3.13
C ALA A 65 38.26 11.93 -3.53
N ASP A 66 39.01 11.35 -2.58
CA ASP A 66 39.76 10.11 -2.78
C ASP A 66 38.80 8.99 -3.23
N TYR A 67 37.69 8.82 -2.53
CA TYR A 67 36.69 7.79 -2.85
C TYR A 67 35.94 8.05 -4.17
N MET A 68 35.81 9.31 -4.58
CA MET A 68 35.28 9.66 -5.91
C MET A 68 36.25 9.32 -7.04
N SER A 69 37.56 9.33 -6.77
CA SER A 69 38.61 9.00 -7.73
C SER A 69 39.00 7.52 -7.76
N ASP A 70 38.53 6.73 -6.79
CA ASP A 70 38.78 5.29 -6.70
C ASP A 70 38.01 4.53 -7.79
N ALA A 71 38.74 3.97 -8.75
CA ALA A 71 38.17 3.16 -9.84
C ALA A 71 37.61 1.81 -9.37
N ALA A 72 37.99 1.34 -8.17
CA ALA A 72 37.44 0.12 -7.56
C ALA A 72 36.21 0.40 -6.69
N ARG A 73 35.75 1.67 -6.63
CA ARG A 73 34.55 2.04 -5.90
C ARG A 73 33.34 1.26 -6.45
N PRO A 74 32.53 0.63 -5.57
CA PRO A 74 31.29 0.03 -6.01
C PRO A 74 30.33 1.12 -6.49
N ASP A 75 29.76 0.93 -7.68
CA ASP A 75 28.71 1.82 -8.22
C ASP A 75 27.50 1.91 -7.27
N ARG A 76 27.28 0.86 -6.46
CA ARG A 76 26.16 0.73 -5.53
C ARG A 76 26.64 0.19 -4.18
N PRO A 77 26.88 1.06 -3.19
CA PRO A 77 27.51 0.69 -1.92
C PRO A 77 26.60 -0.11 -0.98
N LEU A 78 25.28 -0.07 -1.17
CA LEU A 78 24.31 -0.89 -0.42
C LEU A 78 23.43 -1.66 -1.41
N PRO A 79 23.86 -2.85 -1.87
CA PRO A 79 23.22 -3.55 -2.97
C PRO A 79 21.83 -4.11 -2.64
N ILE A 80 21.43 -4.08 -1.37
CA ILE A 80 20.12 -4.50 -0.86
C ILE A 80 19.05 -3.42 -1.07
N LEU A 81 19.43 -2.14 -1.03
CA LEU A 81 18.49 -1.02 -1.09
C LEU A 81 18.12 -0.66 -2.54
N ALA A 82 16.97 -0.01 -2.69
CA ALA A 82 16.62 0.68 -3.93
C ALA A 82 17.66 1.77 -4.24
N SER A 83 18.04 1.88 -5.51
CA SER A 83 19.00 2.87 -5.97
C SER A 83 18.26 4.06 -6.57
N ALA A 84 18.50 5.26 -6.03
CA ALA A 84 18.03 6.48 -6.66
C ALA A 84 18.74 6.64 -8.02
N ILE A 85 17.96 6.91 -9.06
CA ILE A 85 18.49 7.16 -10.39
C ILE A 85 18.22 8.59 -10.81
N THR A 86 19.18 9.11 -11.56
CA THR A 86 19.31 10.53 -11.92
C THR A 86 19.24 10.74 -13.44
N THR A 87 18.89 9.67 -14.16
CA THR A 87 18.66 9.66 -15.62
C THR A 87 17.28 9.07 -15.92
N LEU A 88 16.71 9.52 -17.05
CA LEU A 88 15.48 8.97 -17.63
C LEU A 88 15.77 7.89 -18.69
N ASP A 89 17.03 7.63 -18.99
CA ASP A 89 17.43 6.66 -20.02
C ASP A 89 16.90 5.27 -19.69
N GLY A 90 16.17 4.68 -20.65
CA GLY A 90 15.60 3.33 -20.49
C GLY A 90 14.39 3.25 -19.56
N ILE A 91 13.83 4.39 -19.12
CA ILE A 91 12.58 4.45 -18.37
C ILE A 91 11.44 4.75 -19.33
N GLU A 92 10.56 3.78 -19.51
CA GLU A 92 9.39 3.90 -20.38
C GLU A 92 8.22 3.06 -19.86
N GLN A 93 7.06 3.24 -20.50
CA GLN A 93 5.84 2.46 -20.26
C GLN A 93 5.38 2.49 -18.78
N PRO A 94 5.05 3.68 -18.25
CA PRO A 94 4.31 3.76 -17.01
C PRO A 94 2.98 3.02 -17.18
N TYR A 95 2.67 2.12 -16.26
CA TYR A 95 1.48 1.28 -16.36
C TYR A 95 0.48 1.49 -15.24
N ASP A 96 0.91 2.08 -14.13
CA ASP A 96 0.07 2.26 -12.95
C ASP A 96 0.49 3.47 -12.11
N LEU A 97 -0.45 3.99 -11.34
CA LEU A 97 -0.24 5.15 -10.49
C LEU A 97 -1.02 5.00 -9.18
N ALA A 98 -0.34 5.25 -8.07
CA ALA A 98 -0.94 5.29 -6.74
C ALA A 98 -0.84 6.70 -6.13
N PHE A 99 -1.83 7.02 -5.30
CA PHE A 99 -1.84 8.23 -4.49
C PHE A 99 -1.42 7.90 -3.05
N ILE A 100 -0.45 8.64 -2.53
CA ILE A 100 -0.02 8.58 -1.13
C ILE A 100 -0.72 9.70 -0.38
N VAL A 101 -1.51 9.33 0.63
CA VAL A 101 -2.09 10.31 1.55
C VAL A 101 -0.97 10.93 2.40
N PRO A 102 -0.79 12.27 2.42
CA PRO A 102 0.25 12.92 3.20
C PRO A 102 0.20 12.60 4.70
N GLU A 103 1.35 12.32 5.31
CA GLU A 103 1.47 11.89 6.72
C GLU A 103 1.11 12.99 7.74
N GLN A 104 1.18 14.28 7.35
CA GLN A 104 0.77 15.42 8.20
C GLN A 104 -0.72 15.42 8.57
N VAL A 105 -1.48 14.46 8.05
CA VAL A 105 -2.89 14.23 8.33
C VAL A 105 -3.11 13.29 9.53
N ALA A 106 -2.06 12.58 9.98
CA ALA A 106 -2.17 11.54 11.02
C ALA A 106 -1.92 12.05 12.46
N ASP A 107 -1.22 13.17 12.65
CA ASP A 107 -0.85 13.69 13.98
C ASP A 107 -1.49 15.06 14.24
N GLY A 108 -2.62 15.06 14.97
CA GLY A 108 -2.98 16.17 15.85
C GLY A 108 -3.97 17.23 15.35
N ALA A 109 -5.08 16.85 14.72
CA ALA A 109 -6.24 17.74 14.63
C ALA A 109 -7.15 17.57 15.86
N GLY A 110 -7.54 18.68 16.51
CA GLY A 110 -8.64 18.67 17.45
C GLY A 110 -9.98 18.35 16.76
N PRO A 111 -11.09 18.20 17.51
CA PRO A 111 -12.36 17.68 16.99
C PRO A 111 -12.96 18.44 15.78
N ASP A 112 -12.59 19.71 15.55
CA ASP A 112 -13.05 20.50 14.39
C ASP A 112 -12.18 20.30 13.12
N GLY A 113 -10.96 19.77 13.23
CA GLY A 113 -10.05 19.53 12.10
C GLY A 113 -10.07 18.09 11.56
N GLU A 114 -10.77 17.18 12.25
CA GLU A 114 -10.93 15.78 11.82
C GLU A 114 -11.82 15.68 10.55
N ASP A 115 -12.87 16.49 10.45
CA ASP A 115 -13.75 16.51 9.26
C ASP A 115 -13.08 17.12 8.03
N GLU A 116 -12.18 18.10 8.20
CA GLU A 116 -11.45 18.76 7.10
C GLU A 116 -10.43 17.85 6.41
N LEU A 117 -10.04 16.74 7.07
CA LEU A 117 -9.07 15.77 6.56
C LEU A 117 -9.70 14.42 6.20
N ARG A 118 -10.90 14.13 6.71
CA ARG A 118 -11.62 12.89 6.44
C ARG A 118 -11.91 12.66 4.96
N TRP A 119 -12.26 13.71 4.22
CA TRP A 119 -12.49 13.59 2.78
C TRP A 119 -11.22 13.19 2.02
N LEU A 120 -10.04 13.62 2.48
CA LEU A 120 -8.76 13.29 1.85
C LEU A 120 -8.45 11.80 2.00
N GLN A 121 -8.75 11.25 3.16
CA GLN A 121 -8.66 9.81 3.39
C GLN A 121 -9.66 9.06 2.50
N GLN A 122 -10.93 9.48 2.48
CA GLN A 122 -11.95 8.90 1.59
C GLN A 122 -11.57 8.98 0.10
N PHE A 123 -10.93 10.08 -0.31
CA PHE A 123 -10.38 10.21 -1.65
C PHE A 123 -9.23 9.22 -1.86
N GLY A 124 -8.25 9.15 -0.97
CA GLY A 124 -7.14 8.20 -1.06
C GLY A 124 -7.58 6.73 -1.11
N ASP A 125 -8.65 6.38 -0.38
CA ASP A 125 -9.20 5.02 -0.35
C ASP A 125 -9.98 4.65 -1.62
N ALA A 126 -10.49 5.63 -2.37
CA ALA A 126 -11.37 5.43 -3.52
C ALA A 126 -10.86 6.02 -4.84
N VAL A 127 -9.69 6.66 -4.83
CA VAL A 127 -9.07 7.22 -6.03
C VAL A 127 -8.59 6.10 -6.93
N ARG A 128 -8.82 6.26 -8.23
CA ARG A 128 -8.37 5.34 -9.26
C ARG A 128 -7.79 6.14 -10.42
N PHE A 129 -6.72 5.62 -11.00
CA PHE A 129 -6.04 6.23 -12.13
C PHE A 129 -6.08 5.28 -13.33
N GLU A 130 -6.44 5.81 -14.50
CA GLU A 130 -6.31 5.08 -15.76
C GLU A 130 -5.16 5.69 -16.55
N VAL A 131 -4.02 5.01 -16.56
CA VAL A 131 -2.76 5.49 -17.15
C VAL A 131 -2.72 5.21 -18.66
N THR A 132 -2.33 6.25 -19.42
CA THR A 132 -2.05 6.18 -20.85
C THR A 132 -0.60 6.62 -21.08
N ALA A 133 0.30 5.66 -21.30
CA ALA A 133 1.71 5.91 -21.54
C ALA A 133 1.96 6.64 -22.87
N ALA A 134 2.91 7.57 -22.88
CA ALA A 134 3.48 8.08 -24.12
C ALA A 134 4.52 7.08 -24.67
N ALA A 135 4.45 6.79 -25.97
CA ALA A 135 5.33 5.80 -26.59
C ALA A 135 6.82 6.17 -26.43
N GLY A 136 7.63 5.23 -25.95
CA GLY A 136 9.09 5.39 -25.82
C GLY A 136 9.53 6.42 -24.77
N SER A 137 8.68 6.73 -23.79
CA SER A 137 8.93 7.78 -22.81
C SER A 137 8.43 7.39 -21.41
N ALA A 138 9.01 8.01 -20.40
CA ALA A 138 8.50 7.99 -19.03
C ALA A 138 7.23 8.84 -18.84
N ASN A 139 6.91 9.72 -19.79
CA ASN A 139 5.76 10.62 -19.71
C ASN A 139 4.44 9.90 -19.97
N PHE A 140 3.35 10.40 -19.39
CA PHE A 140 2.03 9.81 -19.55
C PHE A 140 0.90 10.78 -19.21
N GLU A 141 -0.31 10.39 -19.58
CA GLU A 141 -1.55 11.00 -19.11
C GLU A 141 -2.27 10.02 -18.18
N ALA A 142 -3.00 10.53 -17.18
CA ALA A 142 -3.90 9.71 -16.38
C ALA A 142 -5.25 10.39 -16.24
N ASP A 143 -6.32 9.62 -16.48
CA ASP A 143 -7.65 9.98 -16.04
C ASP A 143 -7.77 9.69 -14.54
N VAL A 144 -8.24 10.67 -13.77
CA VAL A 144 -8.41 10.59 -12.33
C VAL A 144 -9.88 10.38 -12.01
N TYR A 145 -10.17 9.33 -11.26
CA TYR A 145 -11.51 8.98 -10.82
C TYR A 145 -11.59 9.03 -9.30
N TRP A 146 -12.75 9.44 -8.78
CA TRP A 146 -13.13 9.17 -7.40
C TRP A 146 -14.33 8.22 -7.43
N ALA A 147 -14.10 6.97 -7.00
CA ALA A 147 -14.99 5.86 -7.29
C ALA A 147 -15.28 5.77 -8.80
N ASP A 148 -16.55 5.86 -9.22
CA ASP A 148 -16.96 5.74 -10.62
C ASP A 148 -17.03 7.09 -11.36
N VAL A 149 -16.78 8.21 -10.67
CA VAL A 149 -16.87 9.55 -11.25
C VAL A 149 -15.51 10.01 -11.75
N ARG A 150 -15.39 10.22 -13.07
CA ARG A 150 -14.21 10.84 -13.67
C ARG A 150 -14.16 12.32 -13.27
N LEU A 151 -13.12 12.70 -12.53
CA LEU A 151 -12.89 14.08 -12.12
C LEU A 151 -12.24 14.89 -13.24
N GLY A 152 -11.24 14.32 -13.91
CA GLY A 152 -10.52 14.99 -15.00
C GLY A 152 -9.28 14.23 -15.44
N ARG A 153 -8.41 14.90 -16.21
CA ARG A 153 -7.18 14.33 -16.75
C ARG A 153 -5.95 15.17 -16.42
N LEU A 154 -4.88 14.49 -16.05
CA LEU A 154 -3.58 15.08 -15.75
C LEU A 154 -2.51 14.53 -16.71
N ALA A 155 -1.63 15.41 -17.17
CA ALA A 155 -0.41 15.07 -17.88
C ALA A 155 0.79 15.12 -16.92
N TYR A 156 1.60 14.07 -16.95
CA TYR A 156 2.78 13.86 -16.12
C TYR A 156 4.02 13.89 -17.02
N GLU A 157 4.78 14.97 -16.90
CA GLU A 157 5.94 15.28 -17.75
C GLU A 157 7.20 15.24 -16.87
N PHE A 158 8.07 14.26 -17.11
CA PHE A 158 9.37 14.18 -16.46
C PHE A 158 10.41 14.97 -17.26
N GLU A 159 11.14 15.82 -16.55
CA GLU A 159 12.20 16.66 -17.10
C GLU A 159 13.50 16.41 -16.33
N GLN A 160 14.59 16.12 -17.03
CA GLN A 160 15.92 16.05 -16.42
C GLN A 160 16.52 17.46 -16.33
N THR A 161 16.89 17.90 -15.13
CA THR A 161 17.51 19.21 -14.92
C THR A 161 19.04 19.13 -14.98
N LEU A 162 19.68 20.29 -15.22
CA LEU A 162 21.13 20.45 -15.12
C LEU A 162 21.57 20.14 -13.69
N GLY A 163 22.25 19.00 -13.49
CA GLY A 163 22.60 18.46 -12.16
C GLY A 163 22.13 17.02 -11.92
N SER A 164 21.43 16.42 -12.90
CA SER A 164 20.94 15.04 -12.86
C SER A 164 19.74 14.80 -11.93
N ASP A 165 19.08 15.85 -11.45
CA ASP A 165 17.80 15.67 -10.77
C ASP A 165 16.69 15.50 -11.81
N VAL A 166 15.81 14.53 -11.58
CA VAL A 166 14.62 14.33 -12.40
C VAL A 166 13.44 15.00 -11.71
N ARG A 167 12.78 15.93 -12.41
CA ARG A 167 11.61 16.65 -11.91
C ARG A 167 10.35 16.15 -12.59
N LEU A 168 9.30 15.93 -11.80
CA LEU A 168 7.96 15.69 -12.31
C LEU A 168 7.17 17.00 -12.37
N LYS A 169 6.67 17.33 -13.56
CA LYS A 169 5.75 18.44 -13.80
C LYS A 169 4.37 17.87 -14.13
N ILE A 170 3.37 18.34 -13.39
CA ILE A 170 1.99 17.85 -13.50
C ILE A 170 1.09 18.98 -14.01
N ARG A 171 0.42 18.75 -15.13
CA ARG A 171 -0.45 19.73 -15.81
C ARG A 171 -1.87 19.20 -15.96
N LYS A 172 -2.87 20.01 -15.62
CA LYS A 172 -4.27 19.73 -15.92
C LYS A 172 -4.51 19.80 -17.43
N MET A 173 -5.11 18.75 -17.97
CA MET A 173 -5.56 18.68 -19.37
C MET A 173 -7.03 19.08 -19.48
N ASP A 174 -7.89 18.47 -18.67
CA ASP A 174 -9.33 18.74 -18.60
C ASP A 174 -9.93 18.34 -17.23
N GLY A 175 -11.19 18.70 -16.99
CA GLY A 175 -11.97 18.33 -15.81
C GLY A 175 -11.57 19.08 -14.55
N PHE A 176 -12.04 18.65 -13.38
CA PHE A 176 -11.86 19.34 -12.08
C PHE A 176 -12.50 20.74 -12.04
N ASP A 177 -13.66 20.91 -12.66
CA ASP A 177 -14.34 22.20 -12.84
C ASP A 177 -15.68 22.30 -12.10
N ASN A 178 -16.13 21.22 -11.43
CA ASN A 178 -17.53 21.09 -11.01
C ASN A 178 -17.79 21.53 -9.56
N ASP A 179 -16.81 21.39 -8.68
CA ASP A 179 -16.95 21.71 -7.25
C ASP A 179 -15.66 22.32 -6.67
N ALA A 180 -15.76 23.08 -5.58
CA ALA A 180 -14.62 23.54 -4.79
C ALA A 180 -13.71 22.37 -4.37
N ARG A 181 -14.30 21.17 -4.14
CA ARG A 181 -13.56 19.95 -3.82
C ARG A 181 -12.64 19.50 -4.95
N ASP A 182 -13.05 19.66 -6.21
CA ASP A 182 -12.21 19.32 -7.38
C ASP A 182 -10.92 20.13 -7.40
N VAL A 183 -10.98 21.40 -6.97
CA VAL A 183 -9.81 22.29 -6.91
C VAL A 183 -8.80 21.81 -5.85
N GLU A 184 -9.30 21.35 -4.71
CA GLU A 184 -8.47 20.78 -3.64
C GLU A 184 -7.84 19.45 -4.06
N ILE A 185 -8.63 18.56 -4.68
CA ILE A 185 -8.14 17.28 -5.24
C ILE A 185 -7.07 17.54 -6.31
N LEU A 186 -7.31 18.50 -7.21
CA LEU A 186 -6.33 18.88 -8.22
C LEU A 186 -5.02 19.37 -7.59
N LYS A 187 -5.09 20.14 -6.50
CA LYS A 187 -3.91 20.65 -5.80
C LYS A 187 -3.08 19.52 -5.22
N ILE A 188 -3.69 18.53 -4.56
CA ILE A 188 -2.98 17.39 -3.95
C ILE A 188 -2.42 16.43 -5.01
N CYS A 189 -3.16 16.15 -6.09
CA CYS A 189 -2.70 15.27 -7.16
C CYS A 189 -1.54 15.86 -7.97
N ARG A 190 -1.33 17.18 -7.89
CA ARG A 190 -0.21 17.89 -8.53
C ARG A 190 1.04 17.96 -7.65
N GLN A 191 1.02 17.41 -6.44
CA GLN A 191 2.20 17.31 -5.59
C GLN A 191 2.96 16.01 -5.91
N PRO A 192 4.19 16.06 -6.45
CA PRO A 192 4.95 14.86 -6.80
C PRO A 192 5.22 13.93 -5.61
N GLU A 193 5.25 14.49 -4.40
CA GLU A 193 5.48 13.75 -3.15
C GLU A 193 4.35 12.74 -2.84
N ASN A 194 3.14 13.04 -3.33
CA ASN A 194 1.93 12.27 -3.05
C ASN A 194 1.62 11.24 -4.15
N ILE A 195 2.53 11.04 -5.10
CA ILE A 195 2.30 10.19 -6.26
C ILE A 195 3.40 9.13 -6.33
N THR A 196 2.98 7.88 -6.50
CA THR A 196 3.85 6.79 -6.91
C THR A 196 3.49 6.36 -8.32
N VAL A 197 4.47 6.23 -9.21
CA VAL A 197 4.29 5.78 -10.60
C VAL A 197 5.10 4.51 -10.81
N TYR A 198 4.45 3.50 -11.39
CA TYR A 198 5.06 2.21 -11.71
C TYR A 198 5.32 2.07 -13.20
N PHE A 199 6.49 1.52 -13.54
CA PHE A 199 6.93 1.34 -14.92
C PHE A 199 7.14 -0.14 -15.25
N ASP A 200 6.83 -0.53 -16.49
CA ASP A 200 7.08 -1.89 -17.00
C ASP A 200 8.56 -2.24 -17.08
N THR A 201 9.41 -1.22 -16.96
CA THR A 201 10.86 -1.32 -16.85
C THR A 201 11.31 -1.60 -15.41
N GLY A 202 10.41 -1.85 -14.46
CA GLY A 202 10.76 -2.15 -13.06
C GLY A 202 11.24 -0.95 -12.24
N HIS A 203 11.22 0.23 -12.84
CA HIS A 203 11.43 1.49 -12.15
C HIS A 203 10.16 1.92 -11.41
N THR A 204 10.37 2.72 -10.36
CA THR A 204 9.29 3.36 -9.61
C THR A 204 9.67 4.82 -9.38
N PHE A 205 8.76 5.74 -9.66
CA PHE A 205 8.87 7.13 -9.17
C PHE A 205 8.05 7.24 -7.90
N SER A 206 8.61 7.72 -6.80
CA SER A 206 7.87 7.96 -5.55
C SER A 206 8.54 9.07 -4.75
N ARG A 207 7.76 9.84 -3.97
CA ARG A 207 8.27 10.90 -3.09
C ARG A 207 9.28 11.85 -3.79
N GLY A 208 8.97 12.23 -5.03
CA GLY A 208 9.80 13.16 -5.81
C GLY A 208 11.03 12.55 -6.51
N HIS A 209 11.31 11.26 -6.39
CA HIS A 209 12.52 10.64 -6.94
C HIS A 209 12.24 9.36 -7.76
N PHE A 210 13.12 9.05 -8.71
CA PHE A 210 13.13 7.76 -9.40
C PHE A 210 14.00 6.74 -8.69
N TYR A 211 13.52 5.50 -8.69
CA TYR A 211 14.18 4.36 -8.11
C TYR A 211 14.21 3.20 -9.09
N GLU A 212 15.34 2.50 -9.11
CA GLU A 212 15.40 1.14 -9.61
C GLU A 212 15.24 0.18 -8.42
N THR A 213 14.10 -0.50 -8.34
CA THR A 213 13.86 -1.50 -7.31
C THR A 213 14.62 -2.78 -7.65
N ARG A 214 15.34 -3.31 -6.65
CA ARG A 214 16.07 -4.57 -6.80
C ARG A 214 15.24 -5.70 -6.25
N PHE A 215 14.35 -6.22 -7.08
CA PHE A 215 13.54 -7.36 -6.70
C PHE A 215 14.43 -8.54 -6.34
N ARG A 216 14.23 -9.04 -5.12
CA ARG A 216 14.60 -10.41 -4.79
C ARG A 216 13.56 -11.31 -5.42
N ASP A 217 13.98 -12.44 -5.98
CA ASP A 217 13.07 -13.47 -6.52
C ASP A 217 12.30 -14.23 -5.42
N ALA A 218 12.12 -13.60 -4.26
CA ALA A 218 11.25 -14.08 -3.20
C ALA A 218 9.80 -13.94 -3.66
N ARG A 219 9.01 -14.99 -3.45
CA ARG A 219 7.64 -15.08 -3.95
C ARG A 219 6.68 -15.07 -2.78
N PHE A 220 5.64 -14.26 -2.87
CA PHE A 220 4.50 -14.39 -1.98
C PHE A 220 3.66 -15.61 -2.38
N SER A 221 3.40 -16.49 -1.40
CA SER A 221 2.79 -17.81 -1.60
C SER A 221 1.38 -17.94 -1.04
N ASP A 222 0.99 -17.08 -0.10
CA ASP A 222 -0.19 -17.28 0.74
C ASP A 222 -1.45 -16.71 0.07
N TRP A 223 -1.62 -17.11 -1.20
CA TRP A 223 -2.78 -16.82 -2.03
C TRP A 223 -3.89 -17.83 -1.75
N ARG A 224 -5.10 -17.32 -1.61
CA ARG A 224 -6.33 -18.08 -1.63
C ARG A 224 -7.13 -17.67 -2.86
N TRP A 225 -7.52 -18.64 -3.67
CA TRP A 225 -8.22 -18.40 -4.92
C TRP A 225 -9.70 -18.71 -4.75
N VAL A 226 -10.55 -17.74 -5.07
CA VAL A 226 -12.01 -17.88 -4.96
C VAL A 226 -12.62 -17.47 -6.29
N ALA A 227 -13.54 -18.28 -6.82
CA ALA A 227 -14.20 -17.98 -8.08
C ALA A 227 -15.14 -16.78 -7.89
N MET A 228 -14.77 -15.62 -8.42
CA MET A 228 -15.51 -14.38 -8.13
C MET A 228 -16.75 -14.21 -9.01
N ALA A 229 -16.77 -14.79 -10.21
CA ALA A 229 -17.89 -14.65 -11.15
C ALA A 229 -18.94 -15.78 -11.05
N HIS A 230 -18.80 -16.71 -10.09
CA HIS A 230 -19.59 -17.96 -10.04
C HIS A 230 -21.10 -17.74 -9.82
N ASP A 231 -21.49 -16.71 -9.08
CA ASP A 231 -22.84 -16.46 -8.58
C ASP A 231 -23.35 -15.04 -8.89
N GLU A 232 -23.02 -14.53 -10.08
CA GLU A 232 -23.34 -13.16 -10.50
C GLU A 232 -22.73 -12.05 -9.61
N THR A 233 -21.78 -12.40 -8.74
CA THR A 233 -21.05 -11.44 -7.90
C THR A 233 -20.30 -10.45 -8.80
N ALA A 234 -20.62 -9.17 -8.62
CA ALA A 234 -20.01 -8.03 -9.27
C ALA A 234 -18.66 -7.73 -8.61
N PHE A 235 -17.63 -8.50 -8.94
CA PHE A 235 -16.28 -8.40 -8.34
C PHE A 235 -15.55 -7.06 -8.58
N TRP A 236 -16.10 -6.20 -9.45
CA TRP A 236 -15.64 -4.82 -9.63
C TRP A 236 -16.29 -3.86 -8.62
N GLN A 237 -17.39 -4.26 -8.00
CA GLN A 237 -18.14 -3.49 -7.01
C GLN A 237 -17.81 -3.97 -5.59
N GLU A 238 -17.23 -3.08 -4.81
CA GLU A 238 -16.84 -3.34 -3.42
C GLU A 238 -18.08 -3.52 -2.51
N LYS A 239 -18.90 -2.48 -2.39
CA LYS A 239 -20.06 -2.42 -1.46
C LYS A 239 -21.39 -2.18 -2.18
N PRO A 240 -22.54 -2.56 -1.61
CA PRO A 240 -23.84 -2.20 -2.17
C PRO A 240 -24.07 -0.69 -2.07
N LEU A 241 -24.46 -0.06 -3.18
CA LEU A 241 -24.67 1.39 -3.25
C LEU A 241 -26.12 1.73 -3.57
N ASP A 242 -26.64 2.75 -2.90
CA ASP A 242 -27.86 3.48 -3.26
C ASP A 242 -27.45 4.86 -3.79
N GLY A 243 -27.30 4.95 -5.11
CA GLY A 243 -26.58 6.05 -5.75
C GLY A 243 -25.09 6.01 -5.41
N GLN A 244 -24.60 7.02 -4.68
CA GLN A 244 -23.21 7.07 -4.17
C GLN A 244 -23.10 6.70 -2.68
N ARG A 245 -24.23 6.46 -2.00
CA ARG A 245 -24.26 6.16 -0.56
C ARG A 245 -24.11 4.65 -0.34
N PHE A 246 -23.27 4.26 0.61
CA PHE A 246 -23.23 2.88 1.09
C PHE A 246 -24.58 2.48 1.71
N ALA A 247 -25.23 1.47 1.12
CA ALA A 247 -26.51 0.93 1.56
C ALA A 247 -26.30 -0.24 2.53
N VAL A 248 -25.83 0.07 3.75
CA VAL A 248 -25.55 -0.87 4.85
C VAL A 248 -26.72 -1.81 5.14
N GLU A 249 -27.95 -1.32 4.99
CA GLU A 249 -29.18 -2.07 5.16
C GLU A 249 -29.28 -3.26 4.18
N ASN A 250 -28.65 -3.15 3.01
CA ASN A 250 -28.69 -4.16 1.96
C ASN A 250 -27.53 -5.17 2.05
N THR A 251 -26.49 -4.88 2.83
CA THR A 251 -25.31 -5.75 2.92
C THR A 251 -25.68 -7.19 3.27
N GLY A 252 -25.31 -8.13 2.40
CA GLY A 252 -25.54 -9.56 2.58
C GLY A 252 -26.98 -10.04 2.33
N ASN A 253 -27.90 -9.17 1.87
CA ASN A 253 -29.23 -9.61 1.42
C ASN A 253 -29.14 -10.34 0.07
N ALA A 254 -30.24 -10.92 -0.43
CA ALA A 254 -30.22 -11.70 -1.68
C ALA A 254 -29.97 -10.88 -2.95
N GLN A 255 -30.10 -9.55 -2.88
CA GLN A 255 -29.91 -8.62 -4.01
C GLN A 255 -28.51 -7.99 -4.02
N ASP A 256 -27.74 -8.18 -2.96
CA ASP A 256 -26.39 -7.64 -2.82
C ASP A 256 -25.38 -8.53 -3.56
N ASN A 257 -25.06 -8.16 -4.79
CA ASN A 257 -24.07 -8.86 -5.59
C ASN A 257 -22.65 -8.29 -5.41
N SER A 258 -22.40 -7.41 -4.44
CA SER A 258 -21.07 -6.84 -4.23
C SER A 258 -20.15 -7.81 -3.47
N LEU A 259 -18.86 -7.48 -3.40
CA LEU A 259 -17.91 -8.25 -2.58
C LEU A 259 -18.28 -8.28 -1.09
N PHE A 260 -18.81 -7.17 -0.55
CA PHE A 260 -19.34 -7.12 0.82
C PHE A 260 -20.49 -8.12 1.02
N GLY A 261 -21.41 -8.23 0.06
CA GLY A 261 -22.47 -9.23 0.11
C GLY A 261 -21.94 -10.65 0.13
N MET A 262 -20.91 -10.93 -0.67
CA MET A 262 -20.24 -12.22 -0.70
C MET A 262 -19.60 -12.56 0.66
N VAL A 263 -18.86 -11.62 1.27
CA VAL A 263 -18.25 -11.80 2.59
C VAL A 263 -19.33 -12.02 3.66
N ALA A 264 -20.36 -11.18 3.69
CA ALA A 264 -21.43 -11.25 4.68
C ALA A 264 -22.21 -12.57 4.64
N ARG A 265 -22.45 -13.13 3.44
CA ARG A 265 -23.20 -14.37 3.29
C ARG A 265 -22.37 -15.64 3.48
N HIS A 266 -21.08 -15.59 3.16
CA HIS A 266 -20.30 -16.80 2.96
C HIS A 266 -19.03 -16.91 3.81
N TRP A 267 -18.58 -15.87 4.52
CA TRP A 267 -17.34 -15.96 5.29
C TRP A 267 -17.42 -16.96 6.48
N PRO A 268 -16.41 -17.83 6.72
CA PRO A 268 -15.13 -18.00 6.01
C PRO A 268 -15.17 -18.99 4.82
N ASN A 269 -16.34 -19.54 4.52
CA ASN A 269 -16.65 -20.58 3.54
C ASN A 269 -16.85 -20.03 2.11
N LEU A 270 -16.02 -19.08 1.68
CA LEU A 270 -16.17 -18.38 0.40
C LEU A 270 -16.03 -19.30 -0.83
N GLU A 271 -15.11 -20.28 -0.78
CA GLU A 271 -14.81 -21.19 -1.89
C GLU A 271 -16.05 -21.99 -2.32
N ASP A 272 -16.72 -22.63 -1.36
CA ASP A 272 -17.90 -23.46 -1.60
C ASP A 272 -19.20 -22.65 -1.61
N ARG A 273 -19.13 -21.32 -1.43
CA ARG A 273 -20.30 -20.46 -1.14
C ARG A 273 -21.17 -21.01 -0.01
N GLY A 274 -20.52 -21.58 1.00
CA GLY A 274 -21.18 -22.09 2.20
C GLY A 274 -21.83 -20.97 3.02
N GLN A 275 -22.64 -21.34 4.01
CA GLN A 275 -23.22 -20.35 4.92
C GLN A 275 -22.15 -19.70 5.79
N GLN A 276 -22.30 -18.40 6.09
CA GLN A 276 -21.46 -17.68 7.04
C GLN A 276 -21.50 -18.36 8.43
N THR A 277 -20.33 -18.51 9.07
CA THR A 277 -20.21 -19.11 10.41
C THR A 277 -19.39 -18.24 11.36
N GLY A 278 -19.69 -18.33 12.66
CA GLY A 278 -19.12 -17.47 13.69
C GLY A 278 -19.74 -16.08 13.69
N TRP A 279 -19.09 -15.14 14.37
CA TRP A 279 -19.48 -13.74 14.41
C TRP A 279 -18.82 -12.96 13.28
N LEU A 280 -19.58 -12.10 12.61
CA LEU A 280 -19.07 -11.20 11.59
C LEU A 280 -19.65 -9.80 11.82
N VAL A 281 -18.83 -8.76 11.79
CA VAL A 281 -19.28 -7.37 11.87
C VAL A 281 -18.67 -6.57 10.75
N CYS A 282 -19.47 -5.73 10.10
CA CYS A 282 -19.01 -4.73 9.15
C CYS A 282 -18.66 -3.44 9.91
N ASP A 283 -17.43 -2.95 9.71
CA ASP A 283 -16.92 -1.74 10.37
C ASP A 283 -16.36 -0.73 9.35
N ASP A 284 -16.87 -0.75 8.11
CA ASP A 284 -16.60 0.18 6.98
C ASP A 284 -17.15 1.59 7.26
N GLY A 285 -16.58 2.25 8.27
CA GLY A 285 -17.01 3.54 8.79
C GLY A 285 -15.85 4.50 9.03
N ALA A 286 -16.15 5.66 9.61
CA ALA A 286 -15.10 6.58 10.04
C ALA A 286 -14.18 5.88 11.04
N MET A 287 -12.86 6.03 10.88
CA MET A 287 -11.87 5.41 11.76
C MET A 287 -11.99 3.88 11.82
N GLU A 288 -12.40 3.21 10.74
CA GLU A 288 -12.58 1.74 10.63
C GLU A 288 -11.39 0.90 11.11
N SER A 289 -11.66 -0.32 11.57
CA SER A 289 -10.62 -1.33 11.85
C SER A 289 -10.33 -2.22 10.65
N ALA A 290 -11.37 -2.52 9.90
CA ALA A 290 -11.38 -3.34 8.71
C ALA A 290 -12.79 -3.24 8.14
N ASP A 291 -12.96 -3.55 6.86
CA ASP A 291 -14.29 -3.62 6.25
C ASP A 291 -15.17 -4.63 6.98
N PHE A 292 -14.57 -5.79 7.32
CA PHE A 292 -15.18 -6.80 8.17
C PHE A 292 -14.22 -7.32 9.24
N ILE A 293 -14.78 -7.61 10.41
CA ILE A 293 -14.11 -8.34 11.48
C ILE A 293 -14.88 -9.63 11.71
N HIS A 294 -14.18 -10.75 11.65
CA HIS A 294 -14.74 -12.08 11.90
C HIS A 294 -14.14 -12.69 13.18
N ILE A 295 -14.98 -13.34 13.97
CA ILE A 295 -14.55 -14.09 15.15
C ILE A 295 -15.15 -15.50 15.09
N ASN A 296 -14.27 -16.49 14.99
CA ASN A 296 -14.61 -17.88 15.19
C ASN A 296 -14.45 -18.22 16.68
N ASP A 297 -15.54 -18.09 17.44
CA ASP A 297 -15.60 -18.31 18.88
C ASP A 297 -15.66 -19.80 19.28
N ILE A 298 -15.88 -20.70 18.31
CA ILE A 298 -15.94 -22.15 18.54
C ILE A 298 -14.63 -22.87 18.25
N SER A 299 -13.64 -22.22 17.63
CA SER A 299 -12.32 -22.81 17.42
C SER A 299 -11.48 -22.79 18.70
N ASP A 300 -10.51 -23.70 18.80
CA ASP A 300 -9.56 -23.73 19.90
C ASP A 300 -8.10 -23.61 19.38
N PRO A 301 -7.40 -22.51 19.66
CA PRO A 301 -7.93 -21.27 20.23
C PRO A 301 -8.92 -20.55 19.28
N PRO A 302 -9.74 -19.61 19.79
CA PRO A 302 -10.61 -18.78 18.96
C PRO A 302 -9.80 -17.99 17.92
N GLU A 303 -10.39 -17.74 16.75
CA GLU A 303 -9.74 -17.03 15.64
C GLU A 303 -10.39 -15.66 15.40
N LEU A 304 -9.59 -14.61 15.39
CA LEU A 304 -9.96 -13.24 15.00
C LEU A 304 -9.39 -12.96 13.61
N THR A 305 -10.24 -12.56 12.66
CA THR A 305 -9.82 -12.17 11.31
C THR A 305 -10.22 -10.73 11.02
N LEU A 306 -9.25 -9.90 10.60
CA LEU A 306 -9.48 -8.59 9.99
C LEU A 306 -9.50 -8.74 8.47
N ILE A 307 -10.56 -8.29 7.81
CA ILE A 307 -10.79 -8.51 6.38
C ILE A 307 -10.91 -7.16 5.71
N HIS A 308 -10.00 -6.89 4.77
CA HIS A 308 -9.94 -5.68 3.98
C HIS A 308 -10.32 -6.02 2.53
N VAL A 309 -11.39 -5.41 2.03
CA VAL A 309 -12.04 -5.77 0.77
C VAL A 309 -11.99 -4.58 -0.17
N LYS A 310 -11.41 -4.79 -1.35
CA LYS A 310 -11.41 -3.79 -2.41
C LYS A 310 -11.88 -4.42 -3.71
N GLY A 311 -12.78 -3.74 -4.41
CA GLY A 311 -13.19 -4.13 -5.76
C GLY A 311 -12.01 -4.08 -6.73
N SER A 312 -12.07 -4.86 -7.81
CA SER A 312 -11.07 -4.79 -8.89
C SER A 312 -11.07 -3.47 -9.67
N GLY A 313 -12.10 -2.64 -9.47
CA GLY A 313 -12.31 -1.38 -10.18
C GLY A 313 -12.58 -1.53 -11.68
N SER A 314 -12.64 -2.76 -12.22
CA SER A 314 -12.91 -3.02 -13.63
C SER A 314 -13.43 -4.43 -13.85
N ASN A 315 -14.51 -4.57 -14.63
CA ASN A 315 -15.02 -5.86 -15.08
C ASN A 315 -14.33 -6.37 -16.35
N ASN A 316 -13.29 -5.68 -16.85
CA ASN A 316 -12.62 -6.05 -18.07
C ASN A 316 -11.92 -7.41 -17.92
N ILE A 317 -12.18 -8.32 -18.87
CA ILE A 317 -11.55 -9.64 -18.91
C ILE A 317 -10.03 -9.56 -19.15
N ASN A 318 -9.56 -8.50 -19.81
CA ASN A 318 -8.15 -8.25 -20.06
C ASN A 318 -7.53 -7.33 -19.00
N ARG A 319 -8.14 -7.21 -17.81
CA ARG A 319 -7.53 -6.47 -16.70
C ARG A 319 -6.18 -7.11 -16.35
N GLY A 320 -5.13 -6.30 -16.40
CA GLY A 320 -3.78 -6.68 -16.01
C GLY A 320 -3.58 -6.57 -14.50
N LEU A 321 -2.44 -7.08 -14.04
CA LEU A 321 -1.96 -6.88 -12.68
C LEU A 321 -1.79 -5.37 -12.43
N SER A 322 -2.35 -4.89 -11.33
CA SER A 322 -2.17 -3.53 -10.80
C SER A 322 -1.55 -3.65 -9.41
N VAL A 323 -0.45 -2.94 -9.20
CA VAL A 323 0.20 -2.89 -7.88
C VAL A 323 -0.51 -1.86 -7.02
N SER A 324 -0.96 -0.74 -7.59
CA SER A 324 -1.67 0.31 -6.85
C SER A 324 -2.98 -0.19 -6.25
N ASP A 325 -3.73 -1.05 -6.96
CA ASP A 325 -4.98 -1.66 -6.45
C ASP A 325 -4.73 -2.48 -5.17
N TYR A 326 -3.54 -3.09 -5.03
CA TYR A 326 -3.13 -3.79 -3.82
C TYR A 326 -2.56 -2.85 -2.77
N GLU A 327 -1.82 -1.80 -3.15
CA GLU A 327 -1.26 -0.84 -2.19
C GLU A 327 -2.33 -0.17 -1.34
N VAL A 328 -3.47 0.20 -1.93
CA VAL A 328 -4.58 0.81 -1.21
C VAL A 328 -5.06 -0.10 -0.08
N VAL A 329 -5.42 -1.35 -0.43
CA VAL A 329 -6.00 -2.30 0.54
C VAL A 329 -4.96 -2.85 1.53
N VAL A 330 -3.71 -3.02 1.10
CA VAL A 330 -2.59 -3.41 1.98
C VAL A 330 -2.26 -2.29 2.97
N GLY A 331 -2.25 -1.03 2.51
CA GLY A 331 -2.03 0.13 3.36
C GLY A 331 -3.09 0.24 4.46
N GLN A 332 -4.37 0.00 4.13
CA GLN A 332 -5.46 -0.08 5.11
C GLN A 332 -5.26 -1.22 6.09
N ALA A 333 -4.88 -2.41 5.61
CA ALA A 333 -4.61 -3.58 6.45
C ALA A 333 -3.48 -3.32 7.47
N ILE A 334 -2.35 -2.77 7.02
CA ILE A 334 -1.20 -2.47 7.88
C ILE A 334 -1.54 -1.36 8.88
N LYS A 335 -2.20 -0.28 8.45
CA LYS A 335 -2.59 0.83 9.34
C LYS A 335 -3.45 0.35 10.51
N ASN A 336 -4.32 -0.62 10.25
CA ASN A 336 -5.28 -1.09 11.23
C ASN A 336 -4.83 -2.33 12.01
N LEU A 337 -3.61 -2.82 11.79
CA LEU A 337 -3.02 -3.97 12.49
C LEU A 337 -3.12 -3.89 14.01
N ARG A 338 -3.09 -2.70 14.61
CA ARG A 338 -3.29 -2.51 16.06
C ARG A 338 -4.59 -3.12 16.59
N HIS A 339 -5.60 -3.31 15.75
CA HIS A 339 -6.91 -3.86 16.12
C HIS A 339 -6.95 -5.40 16.10
N VAL A 340 -5.82 -6.08 15.87
CA VAL A 340 -5.68 -7.51 16.22
C VAL A 340 -5.66 -7.72 17.74
N ASP A 341 -5.40 -6.67 18.52
CA ASP A 341 -5.58 -6.69 19.97
C ASP A 341 -7.07 -6.65 20.32
N ARG A 342 -7.52 -7.68 21.03
CA ARG A 342 -8.93 -7.85 21.46
C ARG A 342 -9.45 -6.65 22.25
N GLY A 343 -8.64 -6.07 23.14
CA GLY A 343 -9.05 -4.95 23.99
C GLY A 343 -9.29 -3.69 23.16
N LEU A 344 -8.32 -3.34 22.30
CA LEU A 344 -8.45 -2.20 21.38
C LEU A 344 -9.61 -2.38 20.40
N LEU A 345 -9.83 -3.60 19.92
CA LEU A 345 -10.96 -3.93 19.06
C LEU A 345 -12.30 -3.75 19.78
N ARG A 346 -12.42 -4.31 20.99
CA ARG A 346 -13.64 -4.24 21.80
C ARG A 346 -14.02 -2.80 22.10
N ASP A 347 -13.07 -1.98 22.55
CA ASP A 347 -13.35 -0.58 22.91
C ASP A 347 -13.80 0.24 21.70
N LYS A 348 -13.22 -0.03 20.54
CA LYS A 348 -13.63 0.59 19.29
C LYS A 348 -15.03 0.16 18.84
N LEU A 349 -15.33 -1.13 18.85
CA LEU A 349 -16.64 -1.63 18.45
C LEU A 349 -17.75 -1.11 19.37
N ALA A 350 -17.44 -0.93 20.66
CA ALA A 350 -18.33 -0.31 21.64
C ALA A 350 -18.55 1.18 21.36
N ALA A 351 -17.49 1.93 21.03
CA ALA A 351 -17.60 3.36 20.67
C ALA A 351 -18.49 3.60 19.45
N ASN A 352 -18.52 2.66 18.50
CA ASN A 352 -19.32 2.76 17.27
C ASN A 352 -20.65 2.01 17.34
N ALA A 353 -21.07 1.52 18.52
CA ALA A 353 -22.22 0.62 18.66
C ALA A 353 -23.58 1.26 18.35
N GLU A 354 -23.70 2.59 18.42
CA GLU A 354 -24.96 3.33 18.18
C GLU A 354 -25.01 3.99 16.77
N GLY A 355 -24.01 3.72 15.92
CA GLY A 355 -23.90 4.34 14.60
C GLY A 355 -24.77 3.70 13.50
N VAL A 356 -24.60 4.17 12.26
CA VAL A 356 -25.30 3.64 11.07
C VAL A 356 -25.01 2.14 10.85
N LEU A 357 -23.86 1.66 11.32
CA LEU A 357 -23.41 0.26 11.22
C LEU A 357 -23.85 -0.62 12.41
N GLN A 358 -24.68 -0.11 13.34
CA GLN A 358 -25.02 -0.80 14.58
C GLN A 358 -25.59 -2.22 14.39
N ASN A 359 -26.33 -2.44 13.32
CA ASN A 359 -26.97 -3.73 13.01
C ASN A 359 -26.24 -4.50 11.89
N ALA A 360 -25.11 -4.01 11.40
CA ALA A 360 -24.29 -4.67 10.38
C ALA A 360 -23.41 -5.74 11.04
N VAL A 361 -24.07 -6.67 11.73
CA VAL A 361 -23.47 -7.78 12.48
C VAL A 361 -24.27 -9.04 12.23
N TRP A 362 -23.58 -10.17 12.05
CA TRP A 362 -24.14 -11.46 11.76
C TRP A 362 -23.56 -12.51 12.72
N TYR A 363 -24.39 -13.50 13.05
CA TYR A 363 -23.97 -14.70 13.74
C TYR A 363 -24.53 -15.90 13.01
N ASN A 364 -23.65 -16.76 12.49
CA ASN A 364 -24.01 -17.95 11.70
C ASN A 364 -25.01 -17.66 10.55
N GLY A 365 -24.75 -16.58 9.80
CA GLY A 365 -25.52 -16.10 8.67
C GLY A 365 -26.78 -15.32 9.03
N GLN A 366 -27.11 -15.20 10.32
CA GLN A 366 -28.28 -14.46 10.78
C GLN A 366 -27.87 -13.05 11.22
N ARG A 367 -28.44 -12.03 10.59
CA ARG A 367 -28.20 -10.63 10.97
C ARG A 367 -28.79 -10.35 12.36
N GLN A 368 -28.04 -9.67 13.21
CA GLN A 368 -28.41 -9.34 14.58
C GLN A 368 -29.02 -7.93 14.64
N GLN A 369 -29.75 -7.63 15.72
CA GLN A 369 -30.37 -6.31 15.91
C GLN A 369 -29.33 -5.22 16.23
N ASN A 370 -28.28 -5.57 16.98
CA ASN A 370 -27.23 -4.67 17.45
C ASN A 370 -25.95 -5.46 17.77
N ARG A 371 -24.89 -4.77 18.19
CA ARG A 371 -23.59 -5.36 18.55
C ARG A 371 -23.50 -5.92 19.99
N GLU A 372 -24.56 -5.88 20.80
CA GLU A 372 -24.46 -6.20 22.24
C GLU A 372 -23.96 -7.63 22.52
N ALA A 373 -24.53 -8.62 21.82
CA ALA A 373 -24.15 -10.02 22.00
C ALA A 373 -22.69 -10.30 21.54
N LEU A 374 -22.24 -9.60 20.49
CA LEU A 374 -20.85 -9.65 20.02
C LEU A 374 -19.90 -9.09 21.08
N LEU A 375 -20.23 -7.94 21.68
CA LEU A 375 -19.42 -7.31 22.72
C LEU A 375 -19.34 -8.18 23.98
N ALA A 376 -20.46 -8.79 24.38
CA ALA A 376 -20.49 -9.72 25.50
C ALA A 376 -19.62 -10.97 25.23
N MET A 377 -19.63 -11.49 24.00
CA MET A 377 -18.74 -12.58 23.58
C MET A 377 -17.27 -12.15 23.63
N LEU A 378 -16.93 -10.97 23.10
CA LEU A 378 -15.57 -10.41 23.16
C LEU A 378 -15.07 -10.23 24.60
N ASP A 379 -15.93 -9.78 25.52
CA ASP A 379 -15.61 -9.62 26.93
C ASP A 379 -15.31 -10.98 27.61
N GLY A 380 -15.93 -12.07 27.12
CA GLY A 380 -15.70 -13.44 27.58
C GLY A 380 -14.47 -14.13 26.97
N LEU A 381 -13.90 -13.60 25.89
CA LEU A 381 -12.72 -14.18 25.24
C LEU A 381 -11.43 -13.86 26.00
N GLY A 382 -10.56 -14.86 26.12
CA GLY A 382 -9.20 -14.70 26.63
C GLY A 382 -8.27 -14.01 25.62
N SER A 383 -7.01 -13.82 26.02
CA SER A 383 -5.97 -13.26 25.14
C SER A 383 -5.33 -14.29 24.19
N ASN A 384 -5.62 -15.58 24.37
CA ASN A 384 -5.13 -16.64 23.49
C ASN A 384 -6.01 -16.71 22.23
N LEU A 385 -5.72 -15.85 21.26
CA LEU A 385 -6.41 -15.77 19.97
C LEU A 385 -5.43 -16.08 18.84
N LYS A 386 -5.88 -16.87 17.86
CA LYS A 386 -5.26 -16.85 16.53
C LYS A 386 -5.71 -15.58 15.82
N THR A 387 -4.79 -14.85 15.22
CA THR A 387 -5.09 -13.63 14.49
C THR A 387 -4.73 -13.78 13.02
N LYS A 388 -5.57 -13.24 12.17
CA LYS A 388 -5.43 -13.33 10.72
C LYS A 388 -5.82 -11.99 10.10
N VAL A 389 -5.06 -11.57 9.09
CA VAL A 389 -5.33 -10.38 8.28
C VAL A 389 -5.49 -10.84 6.85
N VAL A 390 -6.59 -10.43 6.24
CA VAL A 390 -6.99 -10.84 4.90
C VAL A 390 -7.09 -9.61 4.03
N VAL A 391 -6.36 -9.63 2.92
CA VAL A 391 -6.55 -8.69 1.81
C VAL A 391 -7.34 -9.39 0.73
N PHE A 392 -8.51 -8.86 0.39
CA PHE A 392 -9.37 -9.36 -0.67
C PHE A 392 -9.39 -8.35 -1.81
N GLN A 393 -8.71 -8.71 -2.90
CA GLN A 393 -8.61 -7.89 -4.11
C GLN A 393 -8.65 -8.80 -5.37
N PRO A 394 -9.76 -8.84 -6.12
CA PRO A 394 -9.94 -9.75 -7.27
C PRO A 394 -9.26 -9.28 -8.57
N ARG A 395 -8.33 -8.31 -8.48
CA ARG A 395 -7.59 -7.81 -9.64
C ARG A 395 -6.69 -8.87 -10.28
N VAL A 396 -5.97 -9.65 -9.47
CA VAL A 396 -5.17 -10.78 -9.97
C VAL A 396 -6.07 -11.97 -10.25
N ARG A 397 -5.88 -12.56 -11.42
CA ARG A 397 -6.55 -13.76 -11.89
C ARG A 397 -5.59 -14.94 -11.85
N ARG A 398 -6.07 -16.12 -11.42
CA ARG A 398 -5.23 -17.29 -11.26
C ARG A 398 -4.57 -17.74 -12.56
N SER A 399 -5.30 -17.71 -13.68
CA SER A 399 -4.76 -18.07 -14.99
C SER A 399 -3.53 -17.20 -15.36
N VAL A 400 -3.67 -15.88 -15.24
CA VAL A 400 -2.61 -14.88 -15.49
C VAL A 400 -1.47 -15.03 -14.50
N PHE A 401 -1.77 -15.24 -13.22
CA PHE A 401 -0.75 -15.48 -12.19
C PHE A 401 0.11 -16.68 -12.58
N ASN A 402 -0.50 -17.82 -12.92
CA ASN A 402 0.23 -19.03 -13.29
C ASN A 402 1.10 -18.81 -14.54
N GLU A 403 0.56 -18.14 -15.58
CA GLU A 403 1.32 -17.79 -16.78
C GLU A 403 2.56 -16.95 -16.45
N ILE A 404 2.41 -15.93 -15.59
CA ILE A 404 3.53 -15.09 -15.17
C ILE A 404 4.54 -15.90 -14.35
N ARG A 405 4.08 -16.76 -13.42
CA ARG A 405 4.97 -17.62 -12.62
C ARG A 405 5.75 -18.59 -13.50
N ASP A 406 5.15 -19.14 -14.55
CA ASP A 406 5.84 -20.00 -15.51
C ASP A 406 6.90 -19.22 -16.30
N ASN A 407 6.59 -17.99 -16.73
CA ASN A 407 7.57 -17.10 -17.34
C ASN A 407 8.75 -16.79 -16.41
N MET A 408 8.49 -16.58 -15.11
CA MET A 408 9.55 -16.41 -14.09
C MET A 408 10.41 -17.67 -13.95
N ASN A 409 9.79 -18.86 -13.89
CA ASN A 409 10.51 -20.14 -13.79
C ASN A 409 11.40 -20.39 -15.01
N ASN A 410 10.98 -19.92 -16.19
CA ASN A 410 11.74 -20.00 -17.43
C ASN A 410 12.81 -18.90 -17.59
N GLY A 411 12.97 -18.02 -16.59
CA GLY A 411 14.00 -16.97 -16.59
C GLY A 411 13.69 -15.78 -17.50
N ASN A 412 12.42 -15.56 -17.89
CA ASN A 412 12.02 -14.43 -18.74
C ASN A 412 11.89 -13.12 -17.94
N VAL A 413 13.01 -12.64 -17.39
CA VAL A 413 13.09 -11.49 -16.48
C VAL A 413 12.84 -10.12 -17.15
N ILE A 414 12.83 -10.06 -18.49
CA ILE A 414 12.61 -8.81 -19.23
C ILE A 414 11.11 -8.56 -19.48
N ASN A 415 10.26 -9.57 -19.31
CA ASN A 415 8.81 -9.45 -19.50
C ASN A 415 8.20 -8.46 -18.48
N SER A 416 7.38 -7.53 -18.96
CA SER A 416 6.74 -6.51 -18.12
C SER A 416 5.87 -7.13 -17.03
N ALA A 417 5.05 -8.14 -17.35
CA ALA A 417 4.19 -8.81 -16.39
C ALA A 417 4.98 -9.51 -15.27
N VAL A 418 6.19 -10.02 -15.57
CA VAL A 418 7.12 -10.55 -14.56
C VAL A 418 7.57 -9.44 -13.60
N ARG A 419 7.96 -8.27 -14.10
CA ARG A 419 8.36 -7.14 -13.24
C ARG A 419 7.22 -6.64 -12.36
N ARG A 420 6.01 -6.53 -12.92
CA ARG A 420 4.81 -6.18 -12.15
C ARG A 420 4.54 -7.19 -11.02
N MET A 421 4.69 -8.49 -11.30
CA MET A 421 4.54 -9.53 -10.28
C MET A 421 5.62 -9.44 -9.21
N GLN A 422 6.87 -9.13 -9.57
CA GLN A 422 7.93 -8.91 -8.58
C GLN A 422 7.65 -7.70 -7.68
N GLN A 423 7.09 -6.61 -8.23
CA GLN A 423 6.62 -5.46 -7.45
C GLN A 423 5.51 -5.86 -6.47
N LEU A 424 4.53 -6.62 -6.94
CA LEU A 424 3.45 -7.11 -6.09
C LEU A 424 3.96 -8.07 -5.01
N ASP A 425 4.88 -8.98 -5.34
CA ASP A 425 5.52 -9.88 -4.37
C ASP A 425 6.22 -9.08 -3.26
N ALA A 426 7.00 -8.06 -3.64
CA ALA A 426 7.70 -7.22 -2.67
C ALA A 426 6.73 -6.54 -1.69
N LEU A 427 5.63 -5.97 -2.21
CA LEU A 427 4.58 -5.34 -1.41
C LEU A 427 3.94 -6.34 -0.42
N LEU A 428 3.51 -7.51 -0.92
CA LEU A 428 2.80 -8.50 -0.11
C LEU A 428 3.72 -9.19 0.90
N LEU A 429 4.99 -9.39 0.57
CA LEU A 429 5.98 -9.91 1.49
C LEU A 429 6.27 -8.94 2.64
N GLY A 430 6.34 -7.62 2.36
CA GLY A 430 6.45 -6.59 3.38
C GLY A 430 5.25 -6.61 4.33
N ALA A 431 4.03 -6.61 3.77
CA ALA A 431 2.80 -6.70 4.55
C ALA A 431 2.74 -7.97 5.44
N ARG A 432 3.15 -9.11 4.90
CA ARG A 432 3.25 -10.36 5.67
C ARG A 432 4.24 -10.23 6.82
N ALA A 433 5.38 -9.58 6.62
CA ALA A 433 6.37 -9.37 7.68
C ALA A 433 5.80 -8.50 8.80
N ASP A 434 5.10 -7.41 8.46
CA ASP A 434 4.44 -6.53 9.42
C ASP A 434 3.36 -7.26 10.22
N CYS A 435 2.50 -8.05 9.56
CA CYS A 435 1.49 -8.88 10.24
C CYS A 435 2.13 -9.91 11.17
N PHE A 436 3.17 -10.60 10.69
CA PHE A 436 3.87 -11.63 11.45
C PHE A 436 4.57 -11.05 12.69
N SER A 437 5.04 -9.81 12.64
CA SER A 437 5.65 -9.12 13.80
C SER A 437 4.70 -8.98 14.99
N LEU A 438 3.38 -9.00 14.73
CA LEU A 438 2.30 -8.98 15.73
C LEU A 438 1.67 -10.36 15.95
N GLY A 439 2.23 -11.42 15.37
CA GLY A 439 1.72 -12.79 15.49
C GLY A 439 0.49 -13.09 14.63
N ALA A 440 0.17 -12.23 13.66
CA ALA A 440 -0.96 -12.44 12.75
C ALA A 440 -0.53 -13.14 11.46
N GLU A 441 -1.36 -14.08 10.99
CA GLU A 441 -1.25 -14.66 9.65
C GLU A 441 -1.71 -13.63 8.60
N PHE A 442 -1.08 -13.62 7.42
CA PHE A 442 -1.47 -12.74 6.31
C PHE A 442 -1.84 -13.58 5.08
N ILE A 443 -3.06 -13.37 4.57
CA ILE A 443 -3.60 -14.10 3.41
C ILE A 443 -4.11 -13.11 2.38
N VAL A 444 -3.89 -13.42 1.10
CA VAL A 444 -4.44 -12.64 -0.01
C VAL A 444 -5.47 -13.47 -0.76
N ILE A 445 -6.70 -12.96 -0.87
CA ILE A 445 -7.77 -13.55 -1.67
C ILE A 445 -7.83 -12.89 -3.04
N ALA A 446 -7.78 -13.71 -4.10
CA ALA A 446 -7.81 -13.29 -5.50
C ALA A 446 -8.74 -14.18 -6.35
N ASP A 447 -8.92 -13.80 -7.62
CA ASP A 447 -9.93 -14.40 -8.49
C ASP A 447 -9.47 -15.74 -9.09
N GLU A 448 -10.21 -16.81 -8.80
CA GLU A 448 -10.17 -18.06 -9.56
C GLU A 448 -11.02 -17.88 -10.83
N ASP A 449 -10.42 -17.34 -11.88
CA ASP A 449 -11.10 -17.17 -13.15
C ASP A 449 -11.34 -18.52 -13.83
N ALA A 450 -12.52 -18.67 -14.44
CA ALA A 450 -12.81 -19.83 -15.28
C ALA A 450 -11.85 -19.80 -16.48
N THR A 451 -11.13 -20.90 -16.68
CA THR A 451 -10.15 -21.09 -17.76
C THR A 451 -10.74 -21.08 -19.15
#